data_AF-A0A8E2DDG9-F1
#
_entry.id   AF-A0A8E2DDG9-F1
#
_cell.length_a   1.000
_cell.length_b   1.000
_cell.length_c   1.000
_cell.angle_alpha   90.00
_cell.angle_beta   90.00
_cell.angle_gamma   90.00
#
_symmetry.space_group_name_H-M   'P 1'
#
loop_
_entity.id
_entity.type
_entity.pdbx_description
1 polymer ?
#
loop_
_entity_poly.entity_id
_entity_poly.type
_entity_poly.pdbx_seq_one_letter_code
_entity_poly.pdbx_strand_id
1 'polypeptide(L)' 'QILTITADNASSNDVLIEHFADFIFKFPGNANWCRCFAHIINLVIKAILHHFD' A
#
# COMPACT_ATOMS: atom_id res chain seq x y z
N GLN A 1 11.72 -10.97 -12.27
CA GLN A 1 11.34 -9.55 -12.16
C GLN A 1 10.19 -9.46 -11.18
N ILE A 2 10.27 -8.56 -10.18
CA ILE A 2 9.16 -8.32 -9.26
C ILE A 2 8.16 -7.41 -9.98
N LEU A 3 6.91 -7.86 -10.06
CA LEU A 3 5.84 -7.17 -10.78
C LEU A 3 5.00 -6.29 -9.87
N THR A 4 4.74 -6.69 -8.63
CA THR A 4 3.89 -5.94 -7.70
C THR A 4 4.27 -6.27 -6.27
N ILE A 5 4.13 -5.30 -5.37
CA ILE A 5 4.29 -5.49 -3.92
C ILE A 5 2.97 -5.11 -3.25
N THR A 6 2.52 -5.88 -2.27
CA THR A 6 1.33 -5.58 -1.49
C THR A 6 1.72 -5.28 -0.04
N ALA A 7 1.35 -4.10 0.47
CA ALA A 7 1.57 -3.69 1.85
C ALA A 7 0.42 -2.82 2.36
N ASP A 8 0.23 -2.71 3.68
CA ASP A 8 -0.81 -1.86 4.25
C ASP A 8 -0.46 -0.35 4.17
N ASN A 9 -1.40 0.51 4.55
CA ASN A 9 -1.24 1.97 4.50
C ASN A 9 -0.53 2.51 5.75
N ALA A 10 0.68 2.02 5.99
CA ALA A 10 1.55 2.51 7.05
C ALA A 10 2.67 3.36 6.42
N SER A 11 3.04 4.47 7.07
CA SER A 11 4.08 5.38 6.58
C SER A 11 5.45 4.70 6.42
N SER A 12 5.71 3.66 7.21
CA SER A 12 6.89 2.80 7.06
C SER A 12 6.94 2.09 5.70
N ASN A 13 5.78 1.77 5.13
CA ASN A 13 5.70 1.09 3.83
C ASN A 13 5.87 2.07 2.67
N ASP A 14 5.55 3.36 2.86
CA ASP A 14 5.89 4.38 1.86
C ASP A 14 7.41 4.43 1.67
N VAL A 15 8.17 4.51 2.78
CA VAL A 15 9.66 4.50 2.77
C VAL A 15 10.22 3.19 2.21
N LEU A 16 9.60 2.05 2.54
CA LEU A 16 10.00 0.74 2.00
C LEU A 16 9.91 0.72 0.47
N ILE A 17 8.81 1.20 -0.10
CA ILE A 17 8.59 1.19 -1.55
C ILE A 17 9.55 2.14 -2.27
N GLU A 18 9.86 3.28 -1.68
CA GLU A 18 10.88 4.21 -2.18
C GLU A 18 12.26 3.54 -2.24
N HIS A 19 12.71 2.94 -1.13
CA HIS A 19 13.97 2.19 -1.12
C HIS A 19 13.97 1.03 -2.13
N PHE A 20 12.85 0.32 -2.27
CA PHE A 20 12.75 -0.77 -3.23
C PHE A 20 12.85 -0.30 -4.68
N ALA A 21 12.38 0.90 -5.01
CA ALA A 21 12.57 1.47 -6.34
C ALA A 21 14.06 1.69 -6.67
N ASP A 22 14.88 2.00 -5.67
CA ASP A 22 16.32 2.23 -5.83
C ASP A 22 17.12 0.91 -5.88
N PHE A 23 16.74 -0.09 -5.10
CA PHE A 23 17.51 -1.33 -4.97
C PHE A 23 17.05 -2.46 -5.89
N ILE A 24 15.78 -2.47 -6.32
CA ILE A 24 15.23 -3.56 -7.15
C ILE A 24 15.28 -3.17 -8.61
N PHE A 25 16.12 -3.86 -9.38
CA PHE A 25 16.26 -3.66 -10.82
C PHE A 25 14.90 -3.75 -11.54
N LYS A 26 14.52 -2.64 -12.19
CA LYS A 26 13.26 -2.47 -12.95
C LYS A 26 11.97 -2.56 -12.11
N PHE A 27 12.03 -2.32 -10.81
CA PHE A 27 10.83 -2.12 -10.02
C PHE A 27 10.33 -0.68 -10.19
N PRO A 28 9.09 -0.45 -10.66
CA PRO A 28 8.60 0.90 -10.95
C PRO A 28 8.11 1.64 -9.70
N GLY A 29 8.44 1.17 -8.49
CA GLY A 29 8.07 1.82 -7.23
C GLY A 29 6.57 1.86 -6.99
N ASN A 30 6.05 3.04 -6.63
CA ASN A 30 4.65 3.28 -6.29
C ASN A 30 3.66 2.83 -7.37
N ALA A 31 4.03 2.87 -8.65
CA ALA A 31 3.16 2.44 -9.74
C ALA A 31 2.73 0.96 -9.62
N ASN A 32 3.55 0.14 -8.97
CA ASN A 32 3.29 -1.29 -8.77
C ASN A 32 3.17 -1.64 -7.27
N TRP A 33 2.80 -0.67 -6.44
CA TRP A 33 2.44 -0.92 -5.05
C TRP A 33 0.91 -1.03 -4.90
N CYS A 34 0.44 -2.21 -4.50
CA CYS A 34 -0.95 -2.43 -4.12
C CYS A 34 -1.12 -2.31 -2.59
N ARG A 35 -2.24 -1.71 -2.15
CA ARG A 35 -2.61 -1.70 -0.73
C ARG A 35 -3.21 -3.06 -0.31
N CYS A 36 -2.97 -3.47 0.93
CA CYS A 36 -3.54 -4.71 1.46
C CYS A 36 -5.08 -4.66 1.47
N PHE A 37 -5.73 -5.69 0.92
CA PHE A 37 -7.19 -5.79 0.85
C PHE A 37 -7.87 -5.64 2.22
N ALA A 38 -7.31 -6.28 3.25
CA ALA A 38 -7.82 -6.16 4.62
C ALA A 38 -7.82 -4.72 5.13
N HIS A 39 -6.81 -3.93 4.77
CA HIS A 39 -6.73 -2.52 5.12
C HIS A 39 -7.82 -1.70 4.40
N ILE A 40 -8.07 -1.96 3.12
CA ILE A 40 -9.15 -1.31 2.37
C ILE A 40 -10.51 -1.61 3.01
N ILE A 41 -10.78 -2.86 3.38
CA ILE A 41 -12.02 -3.22 4.08
C ILE A 41 -12.16 -2.49 5.41
N ASN A 42 -11.09 -2.42 6.21
CA ASN A 42 -11.09 -1.66 7.46
C ASN A 42 -11.39 -0.16 7.25
N LEU A 43 -10.81 0.46 6.23
CA LEU A 43 -11.10 1.86 5.88
C LEU A 43 -12.55 2.05 5.44
N VAL A 44 -13.07 1.17 4.59
CA VAL A 44 -14.47 1.22 4.12
C VAL A 44 -15.44 1.09 5.30
N ILE A 45 -15.21 0.12 6.19
CA ILE A 45 -16.03 -0.09 7.39
C ILE A 45 -16.00 1.16 8.28
N LYS A 46 -14.81 1.72 8.53
CA LYS A 46 -14.67 2.96 9.32
C LYS A 46 -15.42 4.13 8.68
N ALA A 47 -15.34 4.31 7.37
CA ALA A 47 -16.04 5.38 6.66
C ALA A 47 -17.56 5.23 6.73
N ILE A 48 -18.07 4.00 6.60
CA ILE A 48 -19.50 3.71 6.73
C ILE A 48 -19.96 3.99 8.16
N LEU A 49 -19.28 3.45 9.16
CA LEU A 49 -19.68 3.59 10.57
C LEU A 49 -19.57 5.03 11.07
N HIS A 50 -18.53 5.77 10.68
CA HIS A 50 -18.35 7.18 11.07
C HIS A 50 -19.37 8.12 10.39
N HIS A 51 -20.10 7.67 9.37
CA HIS A 51 -21.22 8.46 8.82
C HIS A 51 -22.50 8.35 9.67
N PHE A 52 -22.53 7.40 10.61
CA PHE A 52 -23.64 7.16 11.54
C PHE A 52 -23.30 7.47 13.00
N ASP A 53 -22.09 8.01 13.27
CA ASP A 53 -21.72 8.71 14.50
C ASP A 53 -22.04 10.21 14.34
#